data_AF-A0A9D4J3G9-F1
#
_entry.id   AF-A0A9D4J3G9-F1
#
_cell.length_a   1.000
_cell.length_b   1.000
_cell.length_c   1.000
_cell.angle_alpha   90.00
_cell.angle_beta   90.00
_cell.angle_gamma   90.00
#
_symmetry.space_group_name_H-M   'P 1'
#
loop_
_entity.id
_entity.type
_entity.pdbx_description
1 polymer ?
#
loop_
_entity_poly.entity_id
_entity_poly.type
_entity_poly.pdbx_seq_one_letter_code
_entity_poly.pdbx_strand_id
1 'polypeptide(L)'
;MIKISRFAKTLASMMPNLAQSFAEGQLNKKFDHALYSLKPKHRIFQQSIVINDDLPNRIACGAIKIKSNVTQFTENGVQFDDGTFEDDIDVVILATGYVFGFPFMEKGLIDVRQNKVRDFN
;
A
#
# COMPACT_ATOMS: atom_id res chain seq x y z
N MET A 1 -1.22 -9.59 17.65
CA MET A 1 -0.10 -8.63 17.47
C MET A 1 1.07 -9.36 16.81
N ILE A 2 1.53 -8.89 15.65
CA ILE A 2 2.75 -9.42 15.00
C ILE A 2 3.94 -8.80 15.73
N LYS A 3 4.73 -9.61 16.43
CA LYS A 3 5.90 -9.13 17.19
C LYS A 3 7.14 -9.18 16.30
N ILE A 4 7.84 -8.05 16.18
CA ILE A 4 9.13 -7.98 15.51
C ILE A 4 10.21 -8.19 16.58
N SER A 5 10.85 -9.37 16.59
CA SER A 5 11.96 -9.68 17.50
C SER A 5 13.04 -10.48 16.75
N ARG A 6 14.27 -10.53 17.29
CA ARG A 6 15.37 -11.31 16.68
C ARG A 6 14.99 -12.77 16.51
N PHE A 7 14.47 -13.40 17.57
CA PHE A 7 13.98 -14.77 17.52
C PHE A 7 12.90 -14.99 16.47
N ALA A 8 11.88 -14.12 16.43
CA ALA A 8 10.80 -14.22 15.46
C ALA A 8 11.31 -14.05 14.01
N LYS A 9 12.27 -13.14 13.79
CA LYS A 9 12.92 -12.96 12.48
C LYS A 9 13.68 -14.21 12.04
N THR A 10 14.49 -14.79 12.93
CA THR A 10 15.25 -16.01 12.66
C THR A 10 14.31 -17.17 12.31
N LEU A 11 13.23 -17.35 13.08
CA LEU A 11 12.25 -18.39 12.80
C LEU A 11 11.49 -18.14 11.48
N ALA A 12 11.10 -16.89 11.21
CA ALA A 12 10.42 -16.52 9.97
C ALA A 12 11.31 -16.70 8.74
N SER A 13 12.63 -16.49 8.85
CA SER A 13 13.56 -16.75 7.75
C SER A 13 13.72 -18.24 7.42
N MET A 14 13.52 -19.13 8.40
CA MET A 14 13.58 -20.57 8.16
C MET A 14 12.33 -21.09 7.41
N MET A 15 11.16 -20.47 7.65
CA MET A 15 9.88 -20.88 7.04
C MET A 15 9.07 -19.65 6.57
N PRO A 16 9.48 -19.00 5.47
CA PRO A 16 8.93 -17.71 5.05
C PRO A 16 7.44 -17.78 4.66
N ASN A 17 7.02 -18.82 3.94
CA ASN A 17 5.64 -18.95 3.48
C ASN A 17 4.66 -19.16 4.64
N LEU A 18 5.04 -19.99 5.61
CA LEU A 18 4.22 -20.24 6.81
C LEU A 18 4.12 -19.00 7.69
N ALA A 19 5.24 -18.31 7.90
CA ALA A 19 5.26 -17.05 8.65
C ALA A 19 4.35 -15.98 8.01
N GLN A 20 4.37 -15.86 6.67
CA GLN A 20 3.48 -14.97 5.94
C GLN A 20 2.00 -15.36 6.10
N SER A 21 1.65 -16.65 5.92
CA SER A 21 0.27 -17.12 6.09
C SER A 21 -0.25 -16.88 7.51
N PHE A 22 0.59 -17.13 8.51
CA PHE A 22 0.26 -16.84 9.91
C PHE A 22 0.03 -15.34 10.13
N ALA A 23 0.90 -14.49 9.59
CA ALA A 23 0.79 -13.05 9.73
C ALA A 23 -0.47 -12.49 9.03
N GLU A 24 -0.79 -12.95 7.81
CA GLU A 24 -2.03 -12.62 7.10
C GLU A 24 -3.27 -13.06 7.90
N GLY A 25 -3.26 -14.27 8.45
CA GLY A 25 -4.35 -14.74 9.32
C GLY A 25 -4.53 -13.88 10.57
N GLN A 26 -3.42 -13.41 11.18
CA GLN A 26 -3.47 -12.52 12.34
C GLN A 26 -3.96 -11.11 11.99
N LEU A 27 -3.69 -10.61 10.78
CA LEU A 27 -4.26 -9.34 10.30
C LEU A 27 -5.77 -9.48 10.04
N ASN A 28 -6.19 -10.55 9.35
CA ASN A 28 -7.61 -10.79 9.06
C ASN A 28 -8.45 -11.04 10.32
N LYS A 29 -7.86 -11.48 11.43
CA LYS A 29 -8.55 -11.56 12.73
C LYS A 29 -8.93 -10.19 13.30
N LYS A 30 -8.25 -9.10 12.93
CA LYS A 30 -8.65 -7.74 13.36
C LYS A 30 -9.87 -7.27 12.58
N PHE A 31 -9.84 -7.44 11.27
CA PHE A 31 -10.97 -7.23 10.35
C PHE A 31 -10.66 -7.96 9.04
N ASP A 32 -11.69 -8.43 8.36
CA ASP A 32 -11.55 -9.12 7.08
C ASP A 32 -11.16 -8.13 5.98
N HIS A 33 -9.92 -8.20 5.49
CA HIS A 33 -9.43 -7.26 4.49
C HIS A 33 -10.15 -7.44 3.13
N ALA A 34 -10.67 -8.64 2.82
CA ALA A 34 -11.43 -8.85 1.59
C ALA A 34 -12.80 -8.18 1.66
N LEU A 35 -13.48 -8.30 2.80
CA LEU A 35 -14.79 -7.67 3.03
C LEU A 35 -14.69 -6.13 2.97
N TYR A 36 -13.56 -5.57 3.39
CA TYR A 36 -13.31 -4.13 3.38
C TYR A 36 -12.68 -3.63 2.08
N SER A 37 -12.56 -4.47 1.05
CA SER A 37 -11.91 -4.15 -0.24
C SER A 37 -10.43 -3.72 -0.10
N LEU A 38 -9.75 -4.14 0.97
CA LEU A 38 -8.35 -3.84 1.28
C LEU A 38 -7.42 -5.04 1.08
N LYS A 39 -7.90 -6.18 0.56
CA LYS A 39 -7.07 -7.36 0.34
C LYS A 39 -6.09 -7.13 -0.82
N PRO A 40 -4.77 -7.12 -0.57
CA PRO A 40 -3.79 -6.93 -1.63
C PRO A 40 -3.69 -8.17 -2.54
N LYS A 41 -3.24 -7.96 -3.79
CA LYS A 41 -2.91 -9.03 -4.75
C LYS A 41 -1.57 -9.71 -4.45
N HIS A 42 -0.75 -9.11 -3.58
CA HIS A 42 0.56 -9.63 -3.17
C HIS A 42 0.52 -10.15 -1.73
N ARG A 43 1.56 -10.88 -1.31
CA ARG A 43 1.68 -11.42 0.05
C ARG A 43 2.10 -10.34 1.04
N ILE A 44 1.85 -10.60 2.31
CA ILE A 44 2.31 -9.72 3.40
C ILE A 44 3.85 -9.59 3.38
N PHE A 45 4.35 -8.38 3.64
CA PHE A 45 5.78 -8.00 3.61
C PHE A 45 6.46 -7.96 2.23
N GLN A 46 5.75 -8.25 1.12
CA GLN A 46 6.28 -7.99 -0.22
C GLN A 46 6.24 -6.50 -0.59
N GLN A 47 5.40 -5.73 0.11
CA GLN A 47 5.31 -4.27 0.04
C GLN A 47 5.10 -3.70 1.44
N SER A 48 5.29 -2.39 1.56
CA SER A 48 5.07 -1.64 2.79
C SER A 48 3.62 -1.76 3.26
N ILE A 49 3.43 -1.87 4.57
CA ILE A 49 2.09 -1.92 5.17
C ILE A 49 1.60 -0.51 5.52
N VAL A 50 0.29 -0.31 5.46
CA VAL A 50 -0.36 0.88 6.02
C VAL A 50 -0.66 0.61 7.50
N ILE A 51 -0.32 1.57 8.35
CA ILE A 51 -0.63 1.53 9.79
C ILE A 51 -1.64 2.65 10.04
N ASN A 52 -2.88 2.28 10.35
CA ASN A 52 -3.95 3.22 10.66
C ASN A 52 -5.00 2.52 11.54
N ASP A 53 -5.31 3.10 12.70
CA ASP A 53 -6.26 2.55 13.65
C ASP A 53 -7.72 2.90 13.31
N ASP A 54 -7.95 4.05 12.64
CA ASP A 54 -9.28 4.57 12.33
C ASP A 54 -9.84 4.09 10.99
N LEU A 55 -8.96 3.78 10.03
CA LEU A 55 -9.34 3.45 8.65
C LEU A 55 -10.43 2.37 8.57
N PRO A 56 -10.32 1.21 9.28
CA PRO A 56 -11.38 0.20 9.23
C PRO A 56 -12.72 0.75 9.70
N ASN A 57 -12.76 1.50 10.80
CA ASN A 57 -14.00 2.05 11.34
C ASN A 57 -14.62 3.08 10.39
N ARG A 58 -13.81 3.90 9.73
CA ARG A 58 -14.27 4.89 8.75
C ARG A 58 -14.86 4.25 7.49
N ILE A 59 -14.32 3.10 7.07
CA ILE A 59 -14.91 2.31 5.98
C ILE A 59 -16.24 1.71 6.45
N ALA A 60 -16.26 1.09 7.64
CA ALA A 60 -17.45 0.42 8.17
C ALA A 60 -18.64 1.37 8.37
N CYS A 61 -18.41 2.63 8.76
CA CYS A 61 -19.48 3.62 8.91
C CYS A 61 -19.83 4.36 7.60
N GLY A 62 -19.20 4.02 6.48
CA GLY A 62 -19.47 4.61 5.16
C GLY A 62 -18.85 5.98 4.92
N ALA A 63 -18.03 6.50 5.84
CA ALA A 63 -17.32 7.76 5.66
C ALA A 63 -16.20 7.66 4.62
N ILE A 64 -15.64 6.47 4.40
CA ILE A 64 -14.65 6.18 3.35
C ILE A 64 -15.19 5.04 2.49
N LYS A 65 -15.23 5.26 1.17
CA LYS A 65 -15.51 4.21 0.18
C LYS A 65 -14.22 3.86 -0.55
N ILE A 66 -13.83 2.60 -0.52
CA ILE A 66 -12.68 2.10 -1.27
C ILE A 66 -13.10 1.86 -2.72
N LYS A 67 -12.31 2.35 -3.67
CA LYS A 67 -12.53 2.22 -5.12
C LYS A 67 -11.29 1.63 -5.79
N SER A 68 -11.49 1.08 -6.97
CA SER A 68 -10.43 0.59 -7.85
C SER A 68 -9.63 1.77 -8.46
N ASN A 69 -8.69 1.50 -9.39
CA ASN A 69 -7.87 2.61 -9.92
C ASN A 69 -8.71 3.54 -10.78
N VAL A 70 -8.30 4.80 -10.84
CA VAL A 70 -8.87 5.79 -11.76
C VAL A 70 -8.40 5.49 -13.19
N THR A 71 -9.34 5.45 -14.12
CA THR A 71 -9.06 5.38 -15.56
C THR A 71 -9.03 6.76 -16.19
N GLN A 72 -10.00 7.61 -15.85
CA GLN A 72 -10.14 8.94 -16.43
C GLN A 72 -10.81 9.91 -15.45
N PHE A 73 -10.34 11.14 -15.44
CA PHE A 73 -11.02 12.29 -14.82
C PHE A 73 -11.88 13.00 -15.87
N THR A 74 -13.07 13.43 -15.47
CA THR A 74 -13.92 14.35 -16.25
C THR A 74 -13.88 15.74 -15.60
N GLU A 75 -14.68 16.69 -16.10
CA GLU A 75 -14.74 18.04 -15.54
C GLU A 75 -15.21 18.06 -14.06
N ASN A 76 -16.09 17.13 -13.68
CA ASN A 76 -16.71 17.06 -12.36
C ASN A 76 -16.72 15.65 -11.73
N GLY A 77 -16.09 14.66 -12.35
CA GLY A 77 -16.19 13.27 -11.91
C GLY A 77 -14.99 12.39 -12.26
N VAL A 78 -15.10 11.11 -11.91
CA VAL A 78 -14.03 10.12 -12.02
C VAL A 78 -14.60 8.78 -12.49
N GLN A 79 -14.00 8.24 -13.56
CA GLN A 79 -14.22 6.86 -14.00
C GLN A 79 -13.15 5.94 -13.41
N PHE A 80 -13.58 4.75 -12.98
CA PHE A 80 -12.73 3.74 -12.37
C PHE A 80 -12.53 2.51 -13.29
N ASP A 81 -11.53 1.69 -12.99
CA ASP A 81 -11.13 0.53 -13.82
C ASP A 81 -12.13 -0.64 -13.77
N ASP A 82 -13.00 -0.65 -12.77
CA ASP A 82 -14.14 -1.56 -12.67
C ASP A 82 -15.38 -1.10 -13.46
N GLY A 83 -15.27 0.02 -14.18
CA GLY A 83 -16.34 0.62 -14.97
C GLY A 83 -17.31 1.49 -14.18
N THR A 84 -17.13 1.65 -12.87
CA THR A 84 -17.94 2.57 -12.07
C THR A 84 -17.55 4.02 -12.31
N PHE A 85 -18.47 4.94 -12.02
CA PHE A 85 -18.29 6.38 -12.13
C PHE A 85 -18.79 7.07 -10.86
N GLU A 86 -18.08 8.08 -10.40
CA GLU A 86 -18.52 8.97 -9.32
C GLU A 86 -18.50 10.41 -9.84
N ASP A 87 -19.59 11.15 -9.62
CA ASP A 87 -19.77 12.53 -10.03
C ASP A 87 -19.59 13.48 -8.83
N ASP A 88 -19.68 14.78 -9.08
CA ASP A 88 -19.62 15.86 -8.07
C ASP A 88 -18.37 15.80 -7.17
N ILE A 89 -17.20 15.60 -7.79
CA ILE A 89 -15.92 15.55 -7.10
C ILE A 89 -15.31 16.96 -6.98
N ASP A 90 -15.33 17.51 -5.77
CA ASP A 90 -14.78 18.86 -5.51
C ASP A 90 -13.24 18.91 -5.46
N VAL A 91 -12.61 17.85 -4.94
CA VAL A 91 -11.18 17.84 -4.63
C VAL A 91 -10.54 16.48 -4.93
N VAL A 92 -9.40 16.53 -5.63
CA VAL A 92 -8.53 15.37 -5.85
C VAL A 92 -7.22 15.56 -5.08
N ILE A 93 -6.88 14.62 -4.21
CA ILE A 93 -5.63 14.61 -3.45
C ILE A 93 -4.73 13.47 -3.94
N LEU A 94 -3.60 13.81 -4.56
CA LEU A 94 -2.63 12.82 -5.05
C LEU A 94 -1.65 12.42 -3.94
N ALA A 95 -1.99 11.37 -3.20
CA ALA A 95 -1.12 10.77 -2.18
C ALA A 95 -0.19 9.68 -2.76
N THR A 96 0.41 9.93 -3.92
CA THR A 96 1.20 8.94 -4.71
C THR A 96 2.68 8.84 -4.31
N GLY A 97 3.07 9.47 -3.20
CA GLY A 97 4.43 9.44 -2.67
C GLY A 97 5.33 10.52 -3.27
N TYR A 98 6.64 10.27 -3.24
CA TYR A 98 7.67 11.23 -3.62
C TYR A 98 8.69 10.62 -4.58
N VAL A 99 9.30 11.48 -5.39
CA VAL A 99 10.50 11.18 -6.17
C VAL A 99 11.67 11.88 -5.48
N PHE A 100 12.81 11.19 -5.32
CA PHE A 100 14.00 11.80 -4.73
C PHE A 100 15.14 11.95 -5.74
N GLY A 101 16.07 12.84 -5.43
CA GLY A 101 17.26 13.09 -6.23
C GLY A 101 18.29 13.91 -5.46
N PHE A 102 19.50 13.99 -6.02
CA PHE A 102 20.64 14.66 -5.38
C PHE A 102 21.16 15.81 -6.28
N PRO A 103 20.57 17.02 -6.17
CA PRO A 103 20.84 18.12 -7.12
C PRO A 103 22.25 18.71 -6.99
N PHE A 104 22.96 18.39 -5.91
CA PHE A 104 24.31 18.86 -5.61
C PHE A 104 25.42 17.86 -6.00
N MET A 105 25.06 16.65 -6.44
CA MET A 105 26.04 15.63 -6.85
C MET A 105 26.18 15.60 -8.37
N GLU A 106 27.38 15.23 -8.84
CA GLU A 106 27.63 15.04 -10.26
C GLU A 106 26.73 13.93 -10.83
N LYS A 107 26.13 14.19 -12.00
CA LYS A 107 25.25 13.22 -12.67
C LYS A 107 26.06 11.96 -12.99
N GLY A 108 25.59 10.81 -12.49
CA GLY A 108 26.24 9.52 -12.70
C GLY A 108 27.03 9.00 -11.48
N LEU A 109 27.29 9.83 -10.47
CA LEU A 109 27.90 9.37 -9.21
C LEU A 109 26.92 8.51 -8.40
N ILE A 110 25.69 9.00 -8.25
CA ILE A 110 24.57 8.24 -7.69
C ILE A 110 23.41 8.39 -8.68
N ASP A 111 23.24 7.36 -9.51
CA ASP A 111 22.19 7.34 -10.53
C ASP A 111 20.87 6.86 -9.93
N VAL A 112 19.91 7.79 -9.80
CA VAL A 112 18.55 7.49 -9.36
C VAL A 112 17.69 7.27 -10.60
N ARG A 113 17.36 6.00 -10.90
CA ARG A 113 16.44 5.63 -11.98
C ARG A 113 15.23 4.93 -11.41
N GLN A 114 14.05 5.36 -11.85
CA GLN A 114 12.77 4.76 -11.41
C GLN A 114 12.64 4.70 -9.87
N ASN A 115 13.04 5.77 -9.18
CA ASN A 115 13.02 5.88 -7.72
C ASN A 115 13.86 4.80 -7.00
N LYS A 116 14.89 4.27 -7.66
CA LYS A 116 15.86 3.33 -7.08
C LYS A 116 17.27 3.89 -7.25
N VAL A 117 18.06 3.77 -6.19
CA VAL A 117 19.50 3.96 -6.25
C VAL A 117 20.12 2.66 -6.76
N ARG A 118 21.06 2.75 -7.71
CA ARG A 118 22.01 1.66 -7.90
C ARG A 118 23.03 1.75 -6.79
N ASP A 119 22.85 0.95 -5.75
CA ASP A 119 23.89 0.76 -4.75
C ASP A 119 25.10 0.08 -5.43
N PHE A 120 26.30 0.52 -5.09
CA PHE A 120 27.53 -0.10 -5.53
C PHE A 120 27.65 -1.49 -4.88
N ASN A 121 27.24 -2.54 -5.59
CA ASN A 121 27.55 -3.94 -5.30
C ASN A 121 27.92 -4.65 -6.60
#